data_AF-A0A840R9H3-F1
#
_entry.id   AF-A0A840R9H3-F1
#
_cell.length_a   1.000
_cell.length_b   1.000
_cell.length_c   1.000
_cell.angle_alpha   90.00
_cell.angle_beta   90.00
_cell.angle_gamma   90.00
#
_symmetry.space_group_name_H-M   'P 1'
#
loop_
_entity.id
_entity.type
_entity.pdbx_description
1 polymer ?
#
loop_
_entity_poly.entity_id
_entity_poly.type
_entity_poly.pdbx_seq_one_letter_code
_entity_poly.pdbx_strand_id
1 'polypeptide(L)'
;MGSVPIGPATQAVDRYYQSGTALNRLLLEAPYLPRCSDNKTAAIVRPREYAIRHPYMQVNRPNMVSWLVFDLDHSNALIWEDENLPAPNMVVSDRNSGHSHLFYAIVPVCTSENARSKPIQYMKAVYEAMAARLNADPAYSGPVAKTPGHPWWSTWEIHTTEYELGELADHVDLAVKPRWSVGPDLDVVSHSRHCLLFEELRFYAYSIVTREKEQGAYQSFIRLLEAYAYNKNNYRLRGFAMNLSVAQVNATVKSVARWTWDRYQGSSQCHRGVMRLDKSLPLNERQRLAAEHTHQARQRGTESKIRAVCRSLLKRGDRLSQAVVARASGLSRQTIAKYRHILEEALSPSPSNIVPLRGVSALQTSVKYAAHQISAPRRGSGIVLGVGLLGGDFLDSCELDLDVSGYDPPDSS
;
A
#
# COMPACT_ATOMS: atom_id res chain seq x y z
N MET A 1 -62.82 -4.41 26.36
CA MET A 1 -61.56 -5.17 26.16
C MET A 1 -60.43 -4.16 26.21
N GLY A 2 -59.77 -4.04 27.36
CA GLY A 2 -58.69 -3.07 27.56
C GLY A 2 -57.44 -3.51 26.81
N SER A 3 -56.92 -2.64 25.95
CA SER A 3 -55.64 -2.79 25.29
C SER A 3 -54.53 -2.83 26.35
N VAL A 4 -53.91 -4.01 26.51
CA VAL A 4 -52.73 -4.18 27.35
C VAL A 4 -51.59 -3.36 26.74
N PRO A 5 -50.92 -2.47 27.50
CA PRO A 5 -49.80 -1.71 26.98
C PRO A 5 -48.64 -2.67 26.66
N ILE A 6 -48.23 -2.67 25.40
CA ILE A 6 -47.09 -3.42 24.90
C ILE A 6 -45.81 -2.82 25.52
N GLY A 7 -45.08 -3.61 26.30
CA GLY A 7 -43.87 -3.15 26.99
C GLY A 7 -42.70 -2.81 26.05
N PRO A 8 -41.66 -2.12 26.55
CA PRO A 8 -40.53 -1.63 25.73
C PRO A 8 -39.71 -2.75 25.06
N ALA A 9 -39.71 -3.97 25.63
CA ALA A 9 -39.00 -5.11 25.06
C ALA A 9 -39.62 -5.62 23.73
N THR A 10 -40.93 -5.48 23.54
CA THR A 10 -41.61 -5.90 22.31
C THR A 10 -41.35 -4.92 21.17
N GLN A 11 -41.27 -3.61 21.46
CA GLN A 11 -40.95 -2.58 20.46
C GLN A 11 -39.56 -2.76 19.82
N ALA A 12 -38.55 -3.22 20.58
CA ALA A 12 -37.21 -3.42 20.05
C ALA A 12 -37.13 -4.62 19.09
N VAL A 13 -37.90 -5.69 19.35
CA VAL A 13 -37.97 -6.87 18.46
C VAL A 13 -38.60 -6.50 17.11
N ASP A 14 -39.62 -5.66 17.11
CA ASP A 14 -40.29 -5.22 15.88
C ASP A 14 -39.37 -4.40 14.96
N ARG A 15 -38.45 -3.60 15.54
CA ARG A 15 -37.49 -2.78 14.77
C ARG A 15 -36.46 -3.59 13.98
N TYR A 16 -36.15 -4.82 14.41
CA TYR A 16 -35.28 -5.73 13.65
C TYR A 16 -35.88 -6.16 12.31
N TYR A 17 -37.22 -6.20 12.22
CA TYR A 17 -37.94 -6.61 11.01
C TYR A 17 -38.45 -5.41 10.19
N GLN A 18 -38.25 -4.19 10.68
CA GLN A 18 -38.55 -2.97 9.95
C GLN A 18 -37.41 -2.62 8.98
N SER A 19 -37.69 -2.67 7.67
CA SER A 19 -36.68 -2.33 6.66
C SER A 19 -36.14 -0.91 6.82
N GLY A 20 -34.84 -0.74 6.59
CA GLY A 20 -34.18 0.56 6.60
C GLY A 20 -33.76 1.06 8.00
N THR A 21 -33.85 0.24 9.05
CA THR A 21 -33.27 0.52 10.38
C THR A 21 -31.86 -0.06 10.51
N ALA A 22 -31.05 0.46 11.43
CA ALA A 22 -29.72 -0.08 11.70
C ALA A 22 -29.80 -1.47 12.36
N LEU A 23 -30.84 -1.70 13.17
CA LEU A 23 -31.17 -3.02 13.72
C LEU A 23 -31.51 -4.03 12.62
N ASN A 24 -32.28 -3.64 11.60
CA ASN A 24 -32.57 -4.52 10.48
C ASN A 24 -31.31 -4.89 9.69
N ARG A 25 -30.41 -3.91 9.44
CA ARG A 25 -29.09 -4.19 8.86
C ARG A 25 -28.32 -5.19 9.72
N LEU A 26 -28.29 -5.03 11.05
CA LEU A 26 -27.60 -5.96 11.94
C LEU A 26 -28.10 -7.40 11.74
N LEU A 27 -29.42 -7.61 11.66
CA LEU A 27 -30.00 -8.93 11.42
C LEU A 27 -29.59 -9.49 10.04
N LEU A 28 -29.61 -8.66 8.99
CA LEU A 28 -29.23 -9.07 7.63
C LEU A 28 -27.73 -9.42 7.51
N GLU A 29 -26.89 -8.68 8.24
CA GLU A 29 -25.43 -8.78 8.21
C GLU A 29 -24.86 -9.74 9.27
N ALA A 30 -25.68 -10.21 10.22
CA ALA A 30 -25.30 -11.29 11.11
C ALA A 30 -25.17 -12.63 10.34
N PRO A 31 -24.33 -13.57 10.83
CA PRO A 31 -24.36 -14.95 10.34
C PRO A 31 -25.78 -15.53 10.35
N TYR A 32 -26.04 -16.59 9.57
CA TYR A 32 -27.31 -17.33 9.71
C TYR A 32 -27.40 -18.01 11.09
N LEU A 33 -26.27 -18.56 11.56
CA LEU A 33 -26.09 -19.19 12.86
C LEU A 33 -25.01 -18.46 13.67
N PRO A 34 -25.27 -17.26 14.19
CA PRO A 34 -24.31 -16.52 14.99
C PRO A 34 -24.01 -17.25 16.31
N ARG A 35 -22.81 -17.03 16.82
CA ARG A 35 -22.52 -17.31 18.24
C ARG A 35 -23.22 -16.27 19.11
N CYS A 36 -23.77 -16.70 20.23
CA CYS A 36 -24.43 -15.85 21.21
C CYS A 36 -24.27 -16.42 22.62
N SER A 37 -24.48 -15.58 23.64
CA SER A 37 -24.38 -16.00 25.05
C SER A 37 -24.93 -14.93 25.99
N ASP A 38 -25.22 -15.36 27.22
CA ASP A 38 -25.64 -14.45 28.31
C ASP A 38 -24.46 -13.73 28.97
N ASN A 39 -23.23 -14.12 28.62
CA ASN A 39 -21.97 -13.50 29.04
C ASN A 39 -21.03 -13.33 27.82
N LYS A 40 -19.80 -12.85 28.02
CA LYS A 40 -18.82 -12.63 26.93
C LYS A 40 -18.22 -13.93 26.33
N THR A 41 -18.69 -15.13 26.67
CA THR A 41 -18.02 -16.42 26.30
C THR A 41 -18.39 -17.00 24.93
N ALA A 42 -19.41 -16.46 24.25
CA ALA A 42 -19.84 -16.91 22.92
C ALA A 42 -20.16 -18.42 22.82
N ALA A 43 -20.74 -18.99 23.88
CA ALA A 43 -20.86 -20.43 24.08
C ALA A 43 -21.97 -21.11 23.25
N ILE A 44 -22.98 -20.37 22.78
CA ILE A 44 -24.18 -20.93 22.16
C ILE A 44 -24.22 -20.55 20.69
N VAL A 45 -24.73 -21.43 19.82
CA VAL A 45 -25.02 -21.13 18.41
C VAL A 45 -26.53 -21.27 18.18
N ARG A 46 -27.14 -20.24 17.60
CA ARG A 46 -28.58 -20.17 17.32
C ARG A 46 -28.85 -19.48 16.00
N PRO A 47 -30.00 -19.72 15.34
CA PRO A 47 -30.43 -18.87 14.23
C PRO A 47 -30.52 -17.41 14.69
N ARG A 48 -30.13 -16.49 13.81
CA ARG A 48 -30.01 -15.06 14.15
C ARG A 48 -31.27 -14.43 14.73
N GLU A 49 -32.46 -14.89 14.32
CA GLU A 49 -33.77 -14.44 14.82
C GLU A 49 -33.99 -14.80 16.31
N TYR A 50 -33.27 -15.80 16.81
CA TYR A 50 -33.22 -16.17 18.23
C TYR A 50 -32.00 -15.58 18.93
N ALA A 51 -30.87 -15.46 18.24
CA ALA A 51 -29.64 -14.93 18.81
C ALA A 51 -29.78 -13.47 19.28
N ILE A 52 -30.62 -12.66 18.63
CA ILE A 52 -30.94 -11.28 19.08
C ILE A 52 -31.57 -11.21 20.48
N ARG A 53 -32.04 -12.34 21.02
CA ARG A 53 -32.61 -12.44 22.38
C ARG A 53 -31.56 -12.66 23.46
N HIS A 54 -30.30 -12.83 23.08
CA HIS A 54 -29.18 -12.92 24.00
C HIS A 54 -28.43 -11.57 24.06
N PRO A 55 -27.86 -11.20 25.21
CA PRO A 55 -27.18 -9.92 25.38
C PRO A 55 -25.88 -9.81 24.59
N TYR A 56 -25.21 -10.92 24.26
CA TYR A 56 -24.04 -10.89 23.39
C TYR A 56 -24.28 -11.76 22.15
N MET A 57 -23.95 -11.24 20.97
CA MET A 57 -24.07 -11.97 19.71
C MET A 57 -22.95 -11.62 18.72
N GLN A 58 -22.68 -12.54 17.81
CA GLN A 58 -21.82 -12.32 16.66
C GLN A 58 -22.56 -11.48 15.62
N VAL A 59 -21.97 -10.35 15.24
CA VAL A 59 -22.62 -9.34 14.39
C VAL A 59 -22.14 -9.33 12.94
N ASN A 60 -20.94 -9.87 12.68
CA ASN A 60 -20.36 -9.97 11.34
C ASN A 60 -20.40 -11.42 10.83
N ARG A 61 -20.72 -11.60 9.55
CA ARG A 61 -20.72 -12.92 8.88
C ARG A 61 -19.31 -13.54 8.90
N PRO A 62 -19.21 -14.88 8.79
CA PRO A 62 -17.92 -15.50 8.51
C PRO A 62 -17.34 -14.93 7.22
N ASN A 63 -16.05 -14.61 7.24
CA ASN A 63 -15.30 -14.10 6.08
C ASN A 63 -15.80 -12.76 5.51
N MET A 64 -16.61 -11.99 6.23
CA MET A 64 -17.05 -10.66 5.81
C MET A 64 -17.17 -9.74 7.02
N VAL A 65 -16.63 -8.53 6.93
CA VAL A 65 -16.78 -7.48 7.96
C VAL A 65 -17.65 -6.38 7.38
N SER A 66 -18.80 -6.17 8.01
CA SER A 66 -19.80 -5.16 7.63
C SER A 66 -20.06 -4.13 8.72
N TRP A 67 -19.62 -4.45 9.95
CA TRP A 67 -19.64 -3.59 11.12
C TRP A 67 -18.22 -3.48 11.69
N LEU A 68 -17.74 -2.26 11.86
CA LEU A 68 -16.64 -1.96 12.78
C LEU A 68 -17.25 -1.69 14.14
N VAL A 69 -16.84 -2.45 15.15
CA VAL A 69 -17.36 -2.37 16.51
C VAL A 69 -16.24 -1.97 17.45
N PHE A 70 -16.42 -0.88 18.18
CA PHE A 70 -15.44 -0.37 19.14
C PHE A 70 -15.99 -0.53 20.56
N ASP A 71 -15.32 -1.32 21.40
CA ASP A 71 -15.66 -1.48 22.83
C ASP A 71 -14.98 -0.37 23.63
N LEU A 72 -15.80 0.47 24.27
CA LEU A 72 -15.37 1.61 25.07
C LEU A 72 -15.45 1.23 26.55
N ASP A 73 -14.29 1.10 27.18
CA ASP A 73 -14.14 0.83 28.62
C ASP A 73 -14.26 2.09 29.49
N HIS A 74 -14.71 3.21 28.92
CA HIS A 74 -15.01 4.45 29.65
C HIS A 74 -16.48 4.86 29.51
N SER A 75 -16.93 5.76 30.38
CA SER A 75 -18.33 6.21 30.42
C SER A 75 -18.72 7.19 29.33
N ASN A 76 -17.75 7.83 28.65
CA ASN A 76 -18.03 8.77 27.56
C ASN A 76 -18.41 8.05 26.26
N ALA A 77 -19.69 7.74 26.08
CA ALA A 77 -20.20 7.15 24.84
C ALA A 77 -20.25 8.13 23.65
N LEU A 78 -20.01 9.43 23.89
CA LEU A 78 -20.01 10.50 22.88
C LEU A 78 -18.60 10.95 22.49
N ILE A 79 -17.55 10.23 22.88
CA ILE A 79 -16.15 10.57 22.57
C ILE A 79 -15.89 10.80 21.07
N TRP A 80 -16.70 10.21 20.19
CA TRP A 80 -16.63 10.43 18.75
C TRP A 80 -16.94 11.89 18.36
N GLU A 81 -17.81 12.59 19.09
CA GLU A 81 -18.05 14.03 18.90
C GLU A 81 -16.83 14.85 19.33
N ASP A 82 -16.27 14.54 20.50
CA ASP A 82 -15.10 15.22 21.07
C ASP A 82 -13.86 15.08 20.15
N GLU A 83 -13.71 13.91 19.54
CA GLU A 83 -12.62 13.58 18.61
C GLU A 83 -12.93 13.92 17.16
N ASN A 84 -14.06 14.57 16.90
CA ASN A 84 -14.49 15.03 15.58
C ASN A 84 -14.54 13.91 14.52
N LEU A 85 -14.91 12.71 14.96
CA LEU A 85 -15.13 11.54 14.13
C LEU A 85 -16.56 11.53 13.58
N PRO A 86 -16.83 10.80 12.48
CA PRO A 86 -18.18 10.59 11.99
C PRO A 86 -19.05 9.94 13.08
N ALA A 87 -20.35 10.25 13.06
CA ALA A 87 -21.29 9.63 13.98
C ALA A 87 -21.34 8.11 13.77
N PRO A 88 -21.41 7.29 14.83
CA PRO A 88 -21.69 5.87 14.68
C PRO A 88 -23.15 5.67 14.25
N ASN A 89 -23.44 4.54 13.61
CA ASN A 89 -24.83 4.17 13.31
C ASN A 89 -25.63 3.87 14.58
N MET A 90 -24.99 3.23 15.56
CA MET A 90 -25.61 2.86 16.83
C MET A 90 -24.61 2.95 17.98
N VAL A 91 -25.13 3.35 19.13
CA VAL A 91 -24.43 3.31 20.42
C VAL A 91 -25.17 2.32 21.31
N VAL A 92 -24.47 1.29 21.79
CA VAL A 92 -25.03 0.26 22.68
C VAL A 92 -24.33 0.35 24.03
N SER A 93 -24.94 1.04 24.98
CA SER A 93 -24.37 1.28 26.30
C SER A 93 -24.93 0.33 27.36
N ASP A 94 -24.06 0.00 28.31
CA ASP A 94 -24.49 -0.58 29.58
C ASP A 94 -25.17 0.50 30.41
N ARG A 95 -26.38 0.19 30.90
CA ARG A 95 -27.22 1.11 31.68
C ARG A 95 -26.61 1.50 33.03
N ASN A 96 -25.67 0.71 33.55
CA ASN A 96 -25.10 0.88 34.89
C ASN A 96 -23.64 1.35 34.85
N SER A 97 -22.81 0.77 33.97
CA SER A 97 -21.36 1.04 33.95
C SER A 97 -20.94 2.18 33.01
N GLY A 98 -21.80 2.55 32.05
CA GLY A 98 -21.47 3.53 31.02
C GLY A 98 -20.57 3.01 29.91
N HIS A 99 -19.99 1.81 30.05
CA HIS A 99 -19.25 1.14 28.97
C HIS A 99 -20.16 0.94 27.77
N SER A 100 -19.65 1.17 26.57
CA SER A 100 -20.48 1.17 25.36
C SER A 100 -19.79 0.54 24.18
N HIS A 101 -20.58 -0.03 23.26
CA HIS A 101 -20.10 -0.43 21.95
C HIS A 101 -20.59 0.58 20.91
N LEU A 102 -19.67 1.13 20.13
CA LEU A 102 -20.01 1.94 18.95
C LEU A 102 -20.01 1.06 17.72
N PHE A 103 -21.07 1.18 16.90
CA PHE A 103 -21.24 0.42 15.67
C PHE A 103 -21.16 1.34 14.46
N TYR A 104 -20.17 1.11 13.59
CA TYR A 104 -20.05 1.76 12.30
C TYR A 104 -20.34 0.76 11.18
N ALA A 105 -21.41 1.00 10.44
CA ALA A 105 -21.78 0.26 9.24
C ALA A 105 -20.82 0.65 8.12
N ILE A 106 -20.11 -0.32 7.57
CA ILE A 106 -19.22 -0.10 6.42
C ILE A 106 -19.71 -0.87 5.20
N VAL A 107 -19.29 -0.43 4.02
CA VAL A 107 -19.35 -1.25 2.81
C VAL A 107 -18.59 -2.57 3.10
N PRO A 108 -19.25 -3.74 2.98
CA PRO A 108 -18.68 -5.00 3.45
C PRO A 108 -17.31 -5.34 2.84
N VAL A 109 -16.36 -5.72 3.70
CA VAL A 109 -15.02 -6.16 3.31
C VAL A 109 -14.92 -7.67 3.43
N CYS A 110 -14.64 -8.33 2.30
CA CYS A 110 -14.40 -9.77 2.28
C CYS A 110 -13.05 -10.08 2.96
N THR A 111 -13.08 -10.99 3.93
CA THR A 111 -11.93 -11.46 4.73
C THR A 111 -11.64 -12.95 4.55
N SER A 112 -12.25 -13.59 3.53
CA SER A 112 -11.93 -14.97 3.17
C SER A 112 -10.46 -15.17 2.77
N GLU A 113 -10.00 -16.41 2.75
CA GLU A 113 -8.62 -16.76 2.35
C GLU A 113 -8.26 -16.29 0.93
N ASN A 114 -9.26 -16.20 0.04
CA ASN A 114 -9.09 -15.74 -1.35
C ASN A 114 -9.27 -14.23 -1.53
N ALA A 115 -9.53 -13.49 -0.46
CA ALA A 115 -9.79 -12.07 -0.53
C ALA A 115 -8.52 -11.26 -0.82
N ARG A 116 -8.71 -10.07 -1.42
CA ARG A 116 -7.60 -9.17 -1.70
C ARG A 116 -7.04 -8.61 -0.39
N SER A 117 -5.74 -8.73 -0.20
CA SER A 117 -5.06 -8.25 1.01
C SER A 117 -5.13 -6.73 1.21
N LYS A 118 -5.21 -5.95 0.13
CA LYS A 118 -5.24 -4.48 0.20
C LYS A 118 -6.47 -3.92 0.94
N PRO A 119 -7.73 -4.26 0.56
CA PRO A 119 -8.91 -3.85 1.34
C PRO A 119 -8.88 -4.28 2.81
N ILE A 120 -8.41 -5.51 3.10
CA ILE A 120 -8.31 -6.01 4.47
C ILE A 120 -7.32 -5.18 5.29
N GLN A 121 -6.14 -4.89 4.73
CA GLN A 121 -5.12 -4.07 5.39
C GLN A 121 -5.61 -2.63 5.58
N TYR A 122 -6.32 -2.08 4.60
CA TYR A 122 -6.88 -0.73 4.69
C TYR A 122 -7.95 -0.64 5.78
N MET A 123 -8.89 -1.59 5.81
CA MET A 123 -9.89 -1.70 6.87
C MET A 123 -9.25 -1.79 8.27
N LYS A 124 -8.22 -2.64 8.43
CA LYS A 124 -7.48 -2.77 9.69
C LYS A 124 -6.80 -1.47 10.10
N ALA A 125 -6.18 -0.77 9.16
CA ALA A 125 -5.53 0.52 9.44
C ALA A 125 -6.54 1.60 9.88
N VAL A 126 -7.69 1.66 9.21
CA VAL A 126 -8.80 2.57 9.59
C VAL A 126 -9.31 2.21 10.98
N TYR A 127 -9.54 0.92 11.25
CA TYR A 127 -9.96 0.45 12.57
C TYR A 127 -8.96 0.81 13.67
N GLU A 128 -7.66 0.53 13.47
CA GLU A 128 -6.60 0.87 14.43
C GLU A 128 -6.57 2.37 14.72
N ALA A 129 -6.65 3.21 13.68
CA ALA A 129 -6.60 4.66 13.83
C ALA A 129 -7.84 5.22 14.54
N MET A 130 -9.04 4.72 14.21
CA MET A 130 -10.27 5.09 14.91
C MET A 130 -10.29 4.59 16.35
N ALA A 131 -9.88 3.34 16.61
CA ALA A 131 -9.82 2.79 17.95
C ALA A 131 -8.90 3.62 18.87
N ALA A 132 -7.76 4.08 18.34
CA ALA A 132 -6.85 4.96 19.08
C ALA A 132 -7.49 6.31 19.43
N ARG A 133 -8.22 6.93 18.49
CA ARG A 133 -8.93 8.20 18.72
C ARG A 133 -10.07 8.01 19.74
N LEU A 134 -10.84 6.94 19.60
CA LEU A 134 -11.95 6.60 20.49
C LEU A 134 -11.50 6.06 21.86
N ASN A 135 -10.20 5.90 22.11
CA ASN A 135 -9.66 5.21 23.29
C ASN A 135 -10.35 3.85 23.55
N ALA A 136 -10.64 3.13 22.46
CA ALA A 136 -11.29 1.82 22.48
C ALA A 136 -10.27 0.71 22.77
N ASP A 137 -10.73 -0.43 23.30
CA ASP A 137 -9.86 -1.58 23.56
C ASP A 137 -9.20 -2.09 22.26
N PRO A 138 -7.86 -1.97 22.10
CA PRO A 138 -7.17 -2.43 20.91
C PRO A 138 -7.14 -3.97 20.80
N ALA A 139 -7.38 -4.69 21.90
CA ALA A 139 -7.47 -6.14 21.94
C ALA A 139 -8.88 -6.68 21.64
N TYR A 140 -9.86 -5.80 21.39
CA TYR A 140 -11.22 -6.20 21.03
C TYR A 140 -11.22 -6.89 19.65
N SER A 141 -11.04 -8.21 19.72
CA SER A 141 -11.15 -9.18 18.63
C SER A 141 -12.27 -10.19 18.91
N GLY A 142 -13.07 -9.91 19.95
CA GLY A 142 -14.08 -10.82 20.48
C GLY A 142 -15.08 -11.23 19.40
N PRO A 143 -15.44 -12.52 19.30
CA PRO A 143 -16.37 -13.00 18.28
C PRO A 143 -17.80 -12.44 18.45
N VAL A 144 -18.08 -11.78 19.58
CA VAL A 144 -19.41 -11.30 19.98
C VAL A 144 -19.36 -9.87 20.52
N ALA A 145 -20.39 -9.08 20.19
CA ALA A 145 -20.60 -7.71 20.66
C ALA A 145 -21.87 -7.63 21.53
N LYS A 146 -22.05 -6.53 22.28
CA LYS A 146 -23.33 -6.23 22.92
C LYS A 146 -24.41 -6.19 21.84
N THR A 147 -25.46 -7.00 21.99
CA THR A 147 -26.55 -7.14 21.02
C THR A 147 -27.43 -5.89 21.00
N PRO A 148 -27.46 -5.09 19.91
CA PRO A 148 -28.21 -3.84 19.82
C PRO A 148 -29.62 -3.82 20.43
N GLY A 149 -30.74 -4.25 19.88
CA GLY A 149 -32.06 -4.07 20.53
C GLY A 149 -32.34 -4.84 21.86
N HIS A 150 -31.34 -5.38 22.56
CA HIS A 150 -31.54 -6.23 23.73
C HIS A 150 -31.88 -5.41 25.01
N PRO A 151 -32.87 -5.83 25.83
CA PRO A 151 -33.30 -5.09 27.02
C PRO A 151 -32.21 -4.78 28.06
N TRP A 152 -31.18 -5.64 28.16
CA TRP A 152 -30.05 -5.45 29.07
C TRP A 152 -29.24 -4.18 28.72
N TRP A 153 -29.22 -3.80 27.44
CA TRP A 153 -28.47 -2.63 26.96
C TRP A 153 -29.41 -1.47 26.67
N SER A 154 -28.86 -0.26 26.68
CA SER A 154 -29.51 0.91 26.11
C SER A 154 -28.96 1.15 24.72
N THR A 155 -29.83 1.08 23.72
CA THR A 155 -29.43 1.23 22.32
C THR A 155 -30.00 2.50 21.75
N TRP A 156 -29.10 3.33 21.24
CA TRP A 156 -29.41 4.56 20.53
C TRP A 156 -29.03 4.40 19.06
N GLU A 157 -30.04 4.30 18.18
CA GLU A 157 -29.84 4.33 16.73
C GLU A 157 -29.74 5.79 16.27
N ILE A 158 -28.61 6.17 15.66
CA ILE A 158 -28.36 7.54 15.19
C ILE A 158 -28.75 7.66 13.71
N HIS A 159 -28.22 6.79 12.85
CA HIS A 159 -28.50 6.79 11.42
C HIS A 159 -28.20 5.43 10.75
N THR A 160 -28.62 5.29 9.49
CA THR A 160 -28.52 4.03 8.72
C THR A 160 -27.52 4.07 7.57
N THR A 161 -26.89 5.24 7.34
CA THR A 161 -25.86 5.45 6.31
C THR A 161 -24.73 4.45 6.41
N GLU A 162 -24.31 3.93 5.26
CA GLU A 162 -23.12 3.10 5.13
C GLU A 162 -21.89 3.95 4.86
N TYR A 163 -20.81 3.69 5.58
CA TYR A 163 -19.55 4.37 5.36
C TYR A 163 -18.68 3.64 4.35
N GLU A 164 -18.07 4.40 3.44
CA GLU A 164 -16.89 3.91 2.74
C GLU A 164 -15.68 3.97 3.66
N LEU A 165 -14.75 3.02 3.54
CA LEU A 165 -13.50 3.07 4.32
C LEU A 165 -12.68 4.34 4.03
N GLY A 166 -12.80 4.89 2.82
CA GLY A 166 -12.18 6.16 2.45
C GLY A 166 -12.73 7.33 3.25
N GLU A 167 -14.05 7.37 3.42
CA GLU A 167 -14.72 8.41 4.20
C GLU A 167 -14.28 8.37 5.67
N LEU A 168 -14.26 7.19 6.30
CA LEU A 168 -13.77 7.06 7.67
C LEU A 168 -12.28 7.43 7.79
N ALA A 169 -11.48 7.10 6.78
CA ALA A 169 -10.06 7.42 6.74
C ALA A 169 -9.77 8.92 6.65
N ASP A 170 -10.67 9.72 6.07
CA ASP A 170 -10.48 11.17 5.97
C ASP A 170 -10.52 11.88 7.34
N HIS A 171 -11.05 11.20 8.37
CA HIS A 171 -11.13 11.71 9.74
C HIS A 171 -10.00 11.23 10.67
N VAL A 172 -9.09 10.38 10.18
CA VAL A 172 -8.03 9.79 11.02
C VAL A 172 -6.68 9.76 10.31
N ASP A 173 -5.61 10.01 11.06
CA ASP A 173 -4.26 9.87 10.53
C ASP A 173 -3.87 8.39 10.45
N LEU A 174 -3.98 7.82 9.24
CA LEU A 174 -3.53 6.46 8.99
C LEU A 174 -2.01 6.40 9.10
N ALA A 175 -1.52 5.80 10.19
CA ALA A 175 -0.12 5.45 10.32
C ALA A 175 0.24 4.47 9.19
N VAL A 176 0.84 4.98 8.12
CA VAL A 176 1.45 4.15 7.07
C VAL A 176 2.67 3.50 7.70
N LYS A 177 2.47 2.38 8.40
CA LYS A 177 3.57 1.51 8.85
C LYS A 177 4.36 1.17 7.59
N PRO A 178 5.60 1.67 7.44
CA PRO A 178 6.38 1.36 6.26
C PRO A 178 6.59 -0.15 6.27
N ARG A 179 6.18 -0.84 5.21
CA ARG A 179 6.30 -2.30 5.08
C ARG A 179 7.75 -2.82 5.21
N TRP A 180 8.71 -1.92 5.37
CA TRP A 180 10.13 -2.15 5.23
C TRP A 180 10.96 -1.60 6.41
N SER A 181 10.35 -0.95 7.41
CA SER A 181 11.13 -0.20 8.44
C SER A 181 11.03 -0.73 9.86
N VAL A 182 10.34 -1.84 10.10
CA VAL A 182 10.30 -2.47 11.42
C VAL A 182 10.86 -3.88 11.27
N GLY A 183 11.61 -4.34 12.27
CA GLY A 183 12.10 -5.71 12.35
C GLY A 183 10.96 -6.74 12.29
N PRO A 184 11.25 -8.04 12.46
CA PRO A 184 10.22 -9.06 12.34
C PRO A 184 9.05 -8.78 13.29
N ASP A 185 7.87 -8.52 12.70
CA ASP A 185 6.61 -8.40 13.43
C ASP A 185 6.10 -9.82 13.71
N LEU A 186 6.67 -10.43 14.74
CA LEU A 186 6.41 -11.81 15.12
C LEU A 186 5.01 -12.00 15.71
N ASP A 187 4.37 -10.92 16.20
CA ASP A 187 3.04 -10.95 16.81
C ASP A 187 1.94 -11.11 15.76
N VAL A 188 2.07 -10.47 14.59
CA VAL A 188 1.15 -10.63 13.44
C VAL A 188 1.24 -12.01 12.80
N VAL A 189 2.38 -12.68 12.94
CA VAL A 189 2.71 -13.96 12.27
C VAL A 189 2.64 -15.17 13.21
N SER A 190 2.32 -14.93 14.48
CA SER A 190 2.33 -15.86 15.63
C SER A 190 1.55 -17.16 15.45
N HIS A 191 0.66 -17.27 14.45
CA HIS A 191 -0.18 -18.44 14.23
C HIS A 191 0.44 -19.51 13.32
N SER A 192 1.51 -19.20 12.55
CA SER A 192 2.11 -20.14 11.59
C SER A 192 3.61 -20.28 11.78
N ARG A 193 4.05 -21.51 12.11
CA ARG A 193 5.48 -21.89 12.23
C ARG A 193 6.28 -21.59 10.97
N HIS A 194 5.69 -21.80 9.79
CA HIS A 194 6.33 -21.54 8.51
C HIS A 194 6.54 -20.05 8.27
N CYS A 195 5.53 -19.25 8.57
CA CYS A 195 5.61 -17.80 8.40
C CYS A 195 6.59 -17.18 9.41
N LEU A 196 6.60 -17.67 10.65
CA LEU A 196 7.58 -17.26 11.67
C LEU A 196 9.01 -17.56 11.22
N LEU A 197 9.28 -18.79 10.76
CA LEU A 197 10.60 -19.16 10.27
C LEU A 197 11.02 -18.29 9.09
N PHE A 198 10.11 -18.04 8.15
CA PHE A 198 10.38 -17.20 6.99
C PHE A 198 10.74 -15.76 7.37
N GLU A 199 9.96 -15.15 8.28
CA GLU A 199 10.21 -13.79 8.77
C GLU A 199 11.56 -13.68 9.50
N GLU A 200 11.82 -14.57 10.46
CA GLU A 200 13.09 -14.61 11.19
C GLU A 200 14.27 -14.81 10.22
N LEU A 201 14.13 -15.74 9.28
CA LEU A 201 15.18 -16.12 8.35
C LEU A 201 15.46 -15.05 7.29
N ARG A 202 14.44 -14.36 6.76
CA ARG A 202 14.64 -13.32 5.73
C ARG A 202 15.38 -12.11 6.29
N PHE A 203 15.07 -11.68 7.52
CA PHE A 203 15.77 -10.54 8.13
C PHE A 203 17.21 -10.89 8.48
N TYR A 204 17.48 -12.11 8.94
CA TYR A 204 18.85 -12.60 9.10
C TYR A 204 19.60 -12.68 7.76
N ALA A 205 18.94 -13.15 6.70
CA ALA A 205 19.51 -13.18 5.36
C ALA A 205 19.88 -11.76 4.87
N TYR A 206 19.03 -10.77 5.14
CA TYR A 206 19.24 -9.38 4.77
C TYR A 206 20.44 -8.73 5.47
N SER A 207 20.72 -9.13 6.72
CA SER A 207 21.85 -8.56 7.48
C SER A 207 23.20 -9.10 7.05
N ILE A 208 23.27 -10.34 6.53
CA ILE A 208 24.53 -10.99 6.17
C ILE A 208 24.83 -11.00 4.67
N VAL A 209 23.82 -10.89 3.80
CA VAL A 209 23.98 -11.09 2.35
C VAL A 209 24.99 -10.13 1.69
N THR A 210 25.08 -8.88 2.13
CA THR A 210 26.07 -7.94 1.57
C THR A 210 27.49 -8.43 1.83
N ARG A 211 27.81 -8.79 3.08
CA ARG A 211 29.09 -9.35 3.48
C ARG A 211 29.41 -10.65 2.75
N GLU A 212 28.45 -11.56 2.64
CA GLU A 212 28.66 -12.86 1.97
C GLU A 212 28.83 -12.73 0.44
N LYS A 213 28.24 -11.70 -0.18
CA LYS A 213 28.49 -11.37 -1.59
C LYS A 213 29.89 -10.82 -1.81
N GLU A 214 30.41 -10.02 -0.87
CA GLU A 214 31.78 -9.48 -0.90
C GLU A 214 32.84 -10.56 -0.65
N GLN A 215 32.58 -11.48 0.29
CA GLN A 215 33.50 -12.57 0.67
C GLN A 215 33.40 -13.81 -0.24
N GLY A 216 32.34 -13.91 -1.05
CA GLY A 216 32.39 -14.62 -2.32
C GLY A 216 32.01 -16.10 -2.34
N ALA A 217 30.95 -16.52 -1.64
CA ALA A 217 30.33 -17.82 -1.96
C ALA A 217 28.83 -17.92 -1.59
N TYR A 218 27.99 -18.24 -2.57
CA TYR A 218 26.58 -18.57 -2.32
C TYR A 218 26.41 -19.77 -1.37
N GLN A 219 27.36 -20.70 -1.38
CA GLN A 219 27.35 -21.87 -0.50
C GLN A 219 27.63 -21.52 0.97
N SER A 220 28.50 -20.53 1.27
CA SER A 220 28.69 -20.07 2.65
C SER A 220 27.44 -19.40 3.18
N PHE A 221 26.80 -18.58 2.35
CA PHE A 221 25.52 -17.92 2.65
C PHE A 221 24.41 -18.93 2.97
N ILE A 222 24.23 -19.97 2.15
CA ILE A 222 23.26 -21.03 2.44
C ILE A 222 23.57 -21.71 3.77
N ARG A 223 24.82 -22.10 4.03
CA ARG A 223 25.18 -22.79 5.28
C ARG A 223 24.85 -21.96 6.52
N LEU A 224 25.08 -20.64 6.47
CA LEU A 224 24.72 -19.73 7.55
C LEU A 224 23.20 -19.65 7.76
N LEU A 225 22.43 -19.61 6.67
CA LEU A 225 20.97 -19.64 6.73
C LEU A 225 20.43 -20.96 7.25
N GLU A 226 21.00 -22.09 6.83
CA GLU A 226 20.64 -23.42 7.33
C GLU A 226 20.89 -23.50 8.83
N ALA A 227 22.10 -23.16 9.29
CA ALA A 227 22.44 -23.17 10.72
C ALA A 227 21.49 -22.29 11.55
N TYR A 228 21.18 -21.09 11.07
CA TYR A 228 20.22 -20.20 11.71
C TYR A 228 18.82 -20.80 11.74
N ALA A 229 18.32 -21.33 10.63
CA ALA A 229 16.99 -21.90 10.53
C ALA A 229 16.82 -23.16 11.40
N TYR A 230 17.84 -24.01 11.48
CA TYR A 230 17.83 -25.18 12.37
C TYR A 230 17.82 -24.77 13.84
N ASN A 231 18.59 -23.75 14.22
CA ASN A 231 18.59 -23.23 15.59
C ASN A 231 17.22 -22.61 15.97
N LYS A 232 16.59 -21.89 15.04
CA LYS A 232 15.27 -21.26 15.23
C LYS A 232 14.10 -22.23 15.15
N ASN A 233 14.30 -23.45 14.64
CA ASN A 233 13.28 -24.50 14.58
C ASN A 233 13.06 -25.19 15.95
N ASN A 234 12.85 -24.39 16.99
CA ASN A 234 12.58 -24.82 18.36
C ASN A 234 11.13 -24.52 18.78
N TYR A 235 10.20 -24.52 17.82
CA TYR A 235 8.79 -24.16 18.01
C TYR A 235 8.07 -24.95 19.10
N ARG A 236 8.45 -26.21 19.35
CA ARG A 236 7.92 -27.00 20.46
C ARG A 236 8.20 -26.35 21.82
N LEU A 237 9.38 -25.75 21.99
CA LEU A 237 9.73 -25.01 23.21
C LEU A 237 9.03 -23.64 23.28
N ARG A 238 8.55 -23.12 22.15
CA ARG A 238 7.80 -21.86 22.02
C ARG A 238 6.28 -22.05 22.11
N GLY A 239 5.80 -23.21 22.56
CA GLY A 239 4.37 -23.50 22.77
C GLY A 239 3.61 -24.08 21.57
N PHE A 240 4.29 -24.39 20.46
CA PHE A 240 3.65 -25.09 19.34
C PHE A 240 3.61 -26.60 19.52
N ALA A 241 2.65 -27.28 18.88
CA ALA A 241 2.51 -28.74 18.95
C ALA A 241 3.75 -29.51 18.47
N MET A 242 4.51 -28.97 17.52
CA MET A 242 5.69 -29.64 16.93
C MET A 242 6.59 -28.66 16.17
N ASN A 243 7.87 -29.01 16.06
CA ASN A 243 8.83 -28.34 15.18
C ASN A 243 8.48 -28.59 13.70
N LEU A 244 9.06 -27.78 12.80
CA LEU A 244 9.03 -28.06 11.37
C LEU A 244 9.94 -29.25 11.05
N SER A 245 9.57 -30.04 10.05
CA SER A 245 10.44 -31.08 9.53
C SER A 245 11.67 -30.49 8.82
N VAL A 246 12.74 -31.28 8.75
CA VAL A 246 13.99 -30.91 8.05
C VAL A 246 13.70 -30.48 6.60
N ALA A 247 12.82 -31.19 5.90
CA ALA A 247 12.42 -30.85 4.54
C ALA A 247 11.74 -29.47 4.43
N GLN A 248 10.87 -29.13 5.40
CA GLN A 248 10.17 -27.85 5.45
C GLN A 248 11.12 -26.68 5.76
N VAL A 249 12.06 -26.89 6.68
CA VAL A 249 13.13 -25.93 6.99
C VAL A 249 13.97 -25.68 5.74
N ASN A 250 14.46 -26.73 5.09
CA ASN A 250 15.29 -26.63 3.88
C ASN A 250 14.55 -25.96 2.71
N ALA A 251 13.25 -26.21 2.55
CA ALA A 251 12.45 -25.52 1.54
C ALA A 251 12.39 -24.00 1.79
N THR A 252 12.20 -23.60 3.05
CA THR A 252 12.17 -22.20 3.46
C THR A 252 13.53 -21.54 3.24
N VAL A 253 14.61 -22.21 3.65
CA VAL A 253 16.00 -21.74 3.44
C VAL A 253 16.28 -21.55 1.95
N LYS A 254 15.98 -22.53 1.10
CA LYS A 254 16.20 -22.42 -0.35
C LYS A 254 15.44 -21.24 -0.97
N SER A 255 14.20 -21.02 -0.55
CA SER A 255 13.38 -19.91 -1.02
C SER A 255 13.98 -18.56 -0.64
N VAL A 256 14.31 -18.38 0.65
CA VAL A 256 14.90 -17.14 1.17
C VAL A 256 16.28 -16.90 0.57
N ALA A 257 17.14 -17.92 0.54
CA ALA A 257 18.50 -17.82 0.03
C ALA A 257 18.51 -17.38 -1.44
N ARG A 258 17.73 -18.03 -2.30
CA ARG A 258 17.68 -17.73 -3.73
C ARG A 258 17.18 -16.31 -3.97
N TRP A 259 16.05 -15.95 -3.36
CA TRP A 259 15.49 -14.62 -3.56
C TRP A 259 16.44 -13.53 -3.04
N THR A 260 17.04 -13.74 -1.86
CA THR A 260 17.93 -12.75 -1.26
C THR A 260 19.22 -12.60 -2.07
N TRP A 261 19.80 -13.70 -2.53
CA TRP A 261 21.00 -13.63 -3.36
C TRP A 261 20.74 -12.93 -4.70
N ASP A 262 19.66 -13.29 -5.40
CA ASP A 262 19.37 -12.82 -6.76
C ASP A 262 18.74 -11.42 -6.80
N ARG A 263 17.92 -11.07 -5.80
CA ARG A 263 17.03 -9.88 -5.85
C ARG A 263 17.29 -8.86 -4.74
N TYR A 264 17.91 -9.25 -3.63
CA TYR A 264 18.14 -8.31 -2.54
C TYR A 264 19.39 -7.47 -2.82
N GLN A 265 19.18 -6.16 -2.91
CA GLN A 265 20.19 -5.16 -3.23
C GLN A 265 20.62 -4.34 -2.00
N GLY A 266 20.21 -4.74 -0.79
CA GLY A 266 20.70 -4.16 0.47
C GLY A 266 20.50 -2.65 0.62
N SER A 267 19.70 -2.02 -0.24
CA SER A 267 19.60 -0.58 -0.26
C SER A 267 18.44 -0.13 0.62
N SER A 268 18.80 0.48 1.74
CA SER A 268 18.06 1.61 2.31
C SER A 268 18.09 2.84 1.37
N GLN A 269 18.18 2.63 0.05
CA GLN A 269 17.67 3.59 -0.91
C GLN A 269 16.15 3.53 -0.78
N CYS A 270 15.65 4.18 0.26
CA CYS A 270 14.31 4.73 0.27
C CYS A 270 14.14 5.31 -1.14
N HIS A 271 13.22 4.77 -1.94
CA HIS A 271 12.84 5.40 -3.21
C HIS A 271 12.60 6.88 -2.87
N ARG A 272 13.53 7.77 -3.24
CA ARG A 272 13.57 9.18 -2.78
C ARG A 272 12.47 10.03 -3.46
N GLY A 273 11.37 9.39 -3.83
CA GLY A 273 10.47 9.85 -4.87
C GLY A 273 11.19 10.01 -6.21
N VAL A 274 10.41 10.25 -7.26
CA VAL A 274 10.93 10.59 -8.59
C VAL A 274 11.78 11.88 -8.53
N MET A 275 11.53 12.76 -7.55
CA MET A 275 12.14 14.08 -7.41
C MET A 275 13.44 14.13 -6.58
N ARG A 276 13.81 13.06 -5.87
CA ARG A 276 15.02 13.00 -5.02
C ARG A 276 15.21 14.21 -4.08
N LEU A 277 14.12 14.70 -3.47
CA LEU A 277 14.12 15.91 -2.62
C LEU A 277 15.00 15.74 -1.37
N ASP A 278 15.62 16.83 -0.93
CA ASP A 278 16.49 16.87 0.25
C ASP A 278 15.70 16.64 1.55
N LYS A 279 16.29 15.91 2.51
CA LYS A 279 15.71 15.61 3.83
C LYS A 279 15.66 16.82 4.76
N SER A 280 16.53 17.81 4.55
CA SER A 280 16.52 19.06 5.33
C SER A 280 15.21 19.83 5.15
N LEU A 281 14.50 19.60 4.03
CA LEU A 281 13.22 20.22 3.75
C LEU A 281 12.12 19.66 4.67
N PRO A 282 11.31 20.55 5.29
CA PRO A 282 10.11 20.18 6.02
C PRO A 282 9.20 19.22 5.22
N LEU A 283 8.52 18.30 5.91
CA LEU A 283 7.71 17.26 5.28
C LEU A 283 6.59 17.84 4.41
N ASN A 284 5.90 18.87 4.90
CA ASN A 284 4.85 19.59 4.19
C ASN A 284 5.35 20.14 2.85
N GLU A 285 6.56 20.70 2.83
CA GLU A 285 7.15 21.29 1.64
C GLU A 285 7.52 20.21 0.60
N ARG A 286 8.05 19.08 1.07
CA ARG A 286 8.31 17.93 0.20
C ARG A 286 7.03 17.34 -0.40
N GLN A 287 5.95 17.28 0.37
CA GLN A 287 4.65 16.84 -0.10
C GLN A 287 4.06 17.81 -1.13
N ARG A 288 4.19 19.12 -0.90
CA ARG A 288 3.76 20.18 -1.84
C ARG A 288 4.47 20.05 -3.20
N LEU A 289 5.80 19.94 -3.20
CA LEU A 289 6.61 19.77 -4.41
C LEU A 289 6.26 18.47 -5.15
N ALA A 290 6.06 17.37 -4.42
CA ALA A 290 5.65 16.09 -5.00
C ALA A 290 4.26 16.16 -5.64
N ALA A 291 3.31 16.85 -5.01
CA ALA A 291 1.97 17.07 -5.54
C ALA A 291 2.02 17.91 -6.82
N GLU A 292 2.81 18.99 -6.83
CA GLU A 292 3.00 19.85 -7.99
C GLU A 292 3.57 19.07 -9.18
N HIS A 293 4.65 18.30 -8.97
CA HIS A 293 5.25 17.47 -10.01
C HIS A 293 4.24 16.46 -10.58
N THR A 294 3.46 15.82 -9.70
CA THR A 294 2.43 14.86 -10.13
C THR A 294 1.33 15.54 -10.93
N HIS A 295 0.91 16.74 -10.54
CA HIS A 295 -0.07 17.54 -11.27
C HIS A 295 0.45 17.91 -12.66
N GLN A 296 1.69 18.43 -12.75
CA GLN A 296 2.33 18.77 -14.01
C GLN A 296 2.48 17.54 -14.93
N ALA A 297 2.88 16.38 -14.39
CA ALA A 297 3.00 15.16 -15.17
C ALA A 297 1.64 14.70 -15.73
N ARG A 298 0.57 14.74 -14.92
CA ARG A 298 -0.81 14.44 -15.36
C ARG A 298 -1.29 15.43 -16.43
N GLN A 299 -1.00 16.72 -16.25
CA GLN A 299 -1.31 17.75 -17.24
C GLN A 299 -0.60 17.45 -18.56
N ARG A 300 0.72 17.28 -18.57
CA ARG A 300 1.50 16.96 -19.79
C ARG A 300 1.00 15.68 -20.49
N GLY A 301 0.63 14.65 -19.72
CA GLY A 301 0.03 13.42 -20.26
C GLY A 301 -1.31 13.68 -20.95
N THR A 302 -2.17 14.48 -20.33
CA THR A 302 -3.47 14.90 -20.89
C THR A 302 -3.27 15.70 -22.17
N GLU A 303 -2.39 16.70 -22.15
CA GLU A 303 -2.08 17.52 -23.33
C GLU A 303 -1.53 16.69 -24.48
N SER A 304 -0.59 15.77 -24.20
CA SER A 304 -0.01 14.88 -25.21
C SER A 304 -1.07 13.98 -25.85
N LYS A 305 -2.01 13.47 -25.06
CA LYS A 305 -3.13 12.66 -25.54
C LYS A 305 -4.05 13.47 -26.46
N ILE A 306 -4.40 14.70 -26.07
CA ILE A 306 -5.22 15.62 -26.88
C ILE A 306 -4.49 15.93 -28.20
N ARG A 307 -3.22 16.33 -28.15
CA ARG A 307 -2.41 16.61 -29.36
C ARG A 307 -2.33 15.40 -30.30
N ALA A 308 -2.13 14.20 -29.76
CA ALA A 308 -2.09 12.97 -30.56
C ALA A 308 -3.41 12.70 -31.28
N VAL A 309 -4.53 12.86 -30.58
CA VAL A 309 -5.88 12.70 -31.16
C VAL A 309 -6.16 13.77 -32.21
N CYS A 310 -5.83 15.04 -31.93
CA CYS A 310 -6.01 16.13 -32.90
C CYS A 310 -5.23 15.87 -34.20
N ARG A 311 -3.97 15.43 -34.11
CA ARG A 311 -3.17 15.05 -35.29
C ARG A 311 -3.78 13.87 -36.05
N SER A 312 -4.36 12.91 -35.36
CA SER A 312 -5.01 11.76 -36.01
C SER A 312 -6.28 12.17 -36.75
N LEU A 313 -7.09 13.07 -36.19
CA LEU A 313 -8.32 13.59 -36.80
C LEU A 313 -8.03 14.47 -38.01
N LEU A 314 -7.04 15.36 -37.92
CA LEU A 314 -6.60 16.19 -39.05
C LEU A 314 -6.12 15.35 -40.24
N LYS A 315 -5.37 14.27 -39.98
CA LYS A 315 -4.93 13.33 -41.03
C LYS A 315 -6.10 12.63 -41.74
N ARG A 316 -7.24 12.45 -41.07
CA ARG A 316 -8.45 11.84 -41.64
C ARG A 316 -9.35 12.85 -42.35
N GLY A 317 -9.06 14.15 -42.24
CA GLY A 317 -9.91 15.22 -42.77
C GLY A 317 -11.14 15.51 -41.90
N ASP A 318 -11.17 15.02 -40.66
CA ASP A 318 -12.31 15.23 -39.75
C ASP A 318 -12.29 16.62 -39.11
N ARG A 319 -13.47 17.16 -38.81
CA ARG A 319 -13.61 18.43 -38.10
C ARG A 319 -13.18 18.28 -36.63
N LEU A 320 -12.28 19.16 -36.19
CA LEU A 320 -11.85 19.30 -34.79
C LEU A 320 -12.94 19.97 -33.95
N SER A 321 -13.97 19.19 -33.57
CA SER A 321 -14.96 19.60 -32.56
C SER A 321 -14.59 19.05 -31.19
N GLN A 322 -14.88 19.82 -30.13
CA GLN A 322 -14.71 19.37 -28.74
C GLN A 322 -15.39 18.02 -28.47
N ALA A 323 -16.56 17.79 -29.07
CA ALA A 323 -17.30 16.53 -28.92
C ALA A 323 -16.60 15.33 -29.58
N VAL A 324 -15.90 15.57 -30.68
CA VAL A 324 -15.19 14.53 -31.44
C VAL A 324 -13.88 14.19 -30.72
N VAL A 325 -13.13 15.20 -30.29
CA VAL A 325 -11.88 15.02 -29.54
C VAL A 325 -12.13 14.34 -28.19
N ALA A 326 -13.20 14.70 -27.48
CA ALA A 326 -13.59 14.03 -26.22
C ALA A 326 -13.84 12.54 -26.43
N ARG A 327 -14.66 12.18 -27.43
CA ARG A 327 -14.95 10.77 -27.77
C ARG A 327 -13.69 10.00 -28.18
N ALA A 328 -12.84 10.58 -29.02
CA ALA A 328 -11.64 9.92 -29.52
C ALA A 328 -10.51 9.81 -28.47
N SER A 329 -10.43 10.75 -27.53
CA SER A 329 -9.44 10.72 -26.44
C SER A 329 -9.91 9.96 -25.19
N GLY A 330 -11.21 9.66 -25.08
CA GLY A 330 -11.80 9.10 -23.86
C GLY A 330 -11.76 10.06 -22.66
N LEU A 331 -11.66 11.37 -22.92
CA LEU A 331 -11.68 12.42 -21.90
C LEU A 331 -13.05 13.12 -21.89
N SER A 332 -13.43 13.71 -20.75
CA SER A 332 -14.69 14.43 -20.64
C SER A 332 -14.69 15.72 -21.48
N ARG A 333 -15.88 16.17 -21.90
CA ARG A 333 -16.03 17.43 -22.64
C ARG A 333 -15.53 18.64 -21.83
N GLN A 334 -15.70 18.61 -20.50
CA GLN A 334 -15.20 19.64 -19.58
C GLN A 334 -13.67 19.69 -19.55
N THR A 335 -13.00 18.53 -19.54
CA THR A 335 -11.53 18.46 -19.62
C THR A 335 -11.06 19.05 -20.95
N ILE A 336 -11.67 18.68 -22.07
CA ILE A 336 -11.32 19.24 -23.38
C ILE A 336 -11.54 20.76 -23.44
N ALA A 337 -12.61 21.27 -22.82
CA ALA A 337 -12.86 22.71 -22.73
C ALA A 337 -11.75 23.45 -21.95
N LYS A 338 -11.23 22.87 -20.87
CA LYS A 338 -10.09 23.41 -20.13
C LYS A 338 -8.82 23.50 -20.99
N TYR A 339 -8.62 22.56 -21.91
CA TYR A 339 -7.48 22.52 -22.85
C TYR A 339 -7.83 23.07 -24.25
N ARG A 340 -8.78 24.01 -24.35
CA ARG A 340 -9.23 24.60 -25.62
C ARG A 340 -8.09 25.21 -26.44
N HIS A 341 -7.10 25.81 -25.78
CA HIS A 341 -5.92 26.39 -26.43
C HIS A 341 -5.16 25.37 -27.31
N ILE A 342 -5.16 24.07 -26.97
CA ILE A 342 -4.51 23.02 -27.77
C ILE A 342 -5.28 22.74 -29.06
N LEU A 343 -6.61 22.88 -29.04
CA LEU A 343 -7.43 22.74 -30.23
C LEU A 343 -7.22 23.93 -31.16
N GLU A 344 -7.12 25.13 -30.59
CA GLU A 344 -6.83 26.37 -31.33
C GLU A 344 -5.42 26.35 -31.91
N GLU A 345 -4.42 25.84 -31.17
CA GLU A 345 -3.06 25.58 -31.64
C GLU A 345 -3.06 24.61 -32.83
N ALA A 346 -3.84 23.52 -32.76
CA ALA A 346 -3.94 22.52 -33.83
C ALA A 346 -4.70 23.02 -35.07
N LEU A 347 -5.60 24.00 -34.91
CA LEU A 347 -6.36 24.64 -35.99
C LEU A 347 -5.60 25.81 -36.62
N SER A 348 -4.70 26.45 -35.86
CA SER A 348 -3.88 27.53 -36.35
C SER A 348 -2.82 26.97 -37.29
N PRO A 349 -2.78 27.38 -38.57
CA PRO A 349 -1.67 27.04 -39.43
C PRO A 349 -0.43 27.71 -38.84
N SER A 350 0.45 26.93 -38.20
CA SER A 350 1.80 27.40 -37.94
C SER A 350 2.37 27.82 -39.30
N PRO A 351 2.90 29.05 -39.46
CA PRO A 351 3.67 29.39 -40.63
C PRO A 351 4.87 28.46 -40.62
N SER A 352 4.77 27.40 -41.41
CA SER A 352 5.90 26.56 -41.73
C SER A 352 6.94 27.49 -42.33
N ASN A 353 7.97 27.85 -41.55
CA ASN A 353 9.27 28.30 -42.05
C ASN A 353 9.94 27.14 -42.81
N ILE A 354 9.23 26.59 -43.79
CA ILE A 354 9.75 25.70 -44.82
C ILE A 354 9.87 26.61 -46.03
N VAL A 355 10.98 27.35 -46.10
CA VAL A 355 11.39 27.99 -47.34
C VAL A 355 11.61 26.84 -48.35
N PRO A 356 10.89 26.80 -49.48
CA PRO A 356 11.19 25.83 -50.52
C PRO A 356 12.62 26.10 -50.99
N LEU A 357 13.49 25.09 -50.96
CA LEU A 357 14.88 25.18 -51.45
C LEU A 357 14.96 25.69 -52.91
N ARG A 358 13.83 25.69 -53.64
CA ARG A 358 13.69 26.18 -55.00
C ARG A 358 13.82 27.71 -55.14
N GLY A 359 13.60 28.48 -54.07
CA GLY A 359 13.69 29.95 -54.09
C GLY A 359 15.11 30.49 -53.86
N VAL A 360 15.99 29.72 -53.22
CA VAL A 360 17.37 30.15 -52.90
C VAL A 360 18.32 29.94 -54.08
N SER A 361 17.95 29.10 -55.05
CA SER A 361 18.76 28.87 -56.25
C SER A 361 18.63 29.96 -57.33
N ALA A 362 17.67 30.89 -57.20
CA ALA A 362 17.46 31.97 -58.17
C ALA A 362 18.18 33.29 -57.80
N LEU A 363 18.84 33.34 -56.64
CA LEU A 363 19.65 34.47 -56.18
C LEU A 363 21.10 34.03 -55.93
N GLN A 364 21.68 33.26 -56.84
CA GLN A 364 23.14 33.20 -56.95
C GLN A 364 23.58 34.24 -57.95
N THR A 365 23.76 35.47 -57.47
CA THR A 365 24.57 36.46 -58.17
C THR A 365 25.95 35.85 -58.37
N SER A 366 26.39 35.75 -59.61
CA SER A 366 27.73 35.28 -59.98
C SER A 366 28.77 36.20 -59.33
N VAL A 367 29.41 35.74 -58.25
CA VAL A 367 30.59 36.39 -57.71
C VAL A 367 31.80 35.55 -58.10
N LYS A 368 32.63 36.11 -58.98
CA LYS A 368 33.93 35.52 -59.34
C LYS A 368 34.91 35.73 -58.20
N TYR A 369 35.05 34.74 -57.33
CA TYR A 369 36.32 34.54 -56.62
C TYR A 369 36.77 33.09 -56.74
N ALA A 370 37.91 32.95 -57.39
CA ALA A 370 38.65 31.72 -57.55
C ALA A 370 39.29 31.28 -56.23
N ALA A 371 39.69 30.00 -56.25
CA ALA A 371 40.76 29.36 -55.49
C ALA A 371 40.36 28.47 -54.30
N HIS A 372 40.85 27.22 -54.42
CA HIS A 372 40.98 26.13 -53.45
C HIS A 372 39.84 25.12 -53.33
N GLN A 373 39.82 24.19 -54.31
CA GLN A 373 39.33 22.82 -54.12
C GLN A 373 40.17 22.12 -53.05
N ILE A 374 39.53 21.58 -52.02
CA ILE A 374 40.14 20.59 -51.11
C ILE A 374 39.44 19.25 -51.35
N SER A 375 40.23 18.28 -51.83
CA SER A 375 39.82 16.93 -52.20
C SER A 375 39.45 16.06 -50.98
N ALA A 376 38.44 15.22 -51.13
CA ALA A 376 38.05 14.21 -50.13
C ALA A 376 39.03 13.02 -50.09
N PRO A 377 39.31 12.41 -48.92
CA PRO A 377 40.15 11.22 -48.84
C PRO A 377 39.38 9.96 -49.24
N ARG A 378 40.02 9.14 -50.09
CA ARG A 378 39.53 7.87 -50.65
C ARG A 378 39.58 6.73 -49.64
N ARG A 379 38.70 5.74 -49.85
CA ARG A 379 38.54 4.51 -49.05
C ARG A 379 39.15 3.29 -49.77
N GLY A 380 39.89 2.47 -49.03
CA GLY A 380 40.25 1.06 -49.30
C GLY A 380 41.70 0.84 -49.75
N SER A 381 42.41 -0.27 -49.47
CA SER A 381 42.24 -1.43 -48.57
C SER A 381 43.58 -2.20 -48.59
N GLY A 382 43.99 -2.79 -47.45
CA GLY A 382 44.79 -4.03 -47.38
C GLY A 382 46.31 -3.92 -47.23
N ILE A 383 46.85 -4.45 -46.13
CA ILE A 383 47.86 -5.54 -46.04
C ILE A 383 47.86 -6.05 -44.58
N VAL A 384 48.06 -7.36 -44.43
CA VAL A 384 47.94 -8.22 -43.23
C VAL A 384 49.33 -8.55 -42.66
N LEU A 385 49.35 -9.07 -41.41
CA LEU A 385 50.42 -9.73 -40.62
C LEU A 385 51.08 -8.78 -39.59
N GLY A 386 51.33 -9.10 -38.32
CA GLY A 386 51.21 -10.31 -37.50
C GLY A 386 52.13 -10.15 -36.27
N VAL A 387 51.66 -10.54 -35.08
CA VAL A 387 52.39 -11.04 -33.89
C VAL A 387 53.61 -10.25 -33.32
N GLY A 388 53.51 -9.86 -32.03
CA GLY A 388 54.56 -10.14 -31.03
C GLY A 388 55.44 -8.99 -30.48
N LEU A 389 55.23 -8.69 -29.18
CA LEU A 389 56.21 -8.64 -28.07
C LEU A 389 57.35 -7.58 -27.99
N LEU A 390 57.56 -7.12 -26.74
CA LEU A 390 58.67 -6.33 -26.15
C LEU A 390 58.62 -4.82 -26.46
N GLY A 391 58.79 -3.86 -25.55
CA GLY A 391 59.39 -3.79 -24.21
C GLY A 391 60.05 -2.41 -24.11
N GLY A 392 60.07 -1.76 -22.93
CA GLY A 392 60.89 -0.57 -22.70
C GLY A 392 60.17 0.63 -22.05
N ASP A 393 60.07 0.58 -20.73
CA ASP A 393 60.58 1.54 -19.76
C ASP A 393 60.70 3.03 -20.16
N PHE A 394 60.04 3.88 -19.36
CA PHE A 394 60.64 5.14 -18.93
C PHE A 394 60.32 5.37 -17.45
N LEU A 395 61.38 5.35 -16.65
CA LEU A 395 61.48 5.82 -15.27
C LEU A 395 61.34 7.34 -15.26
N ASP A 396 60.69 7.91 -14.25
CA ASP A 396 61.44 8.77 -13.31
C ASP A 396 60.73 8.87 -11.96
N SER A 397 61.57 8.92 -10.95
CA SER A 397 61.31 8.72 -9.53
C SER A 397 61.13 10.07 -8.81
N CYS A 398 60.45 10.07 -7.67
CA CYS A 398 60.94 10.81 -6.51
C CYS A 398 60.34 10.22 -5.22
N GLU A 399 61.24 9.53 -4.55
CA GLU A 399 61.26 8.89 -3.24
C GLU A 399 61.09 9.93 -2.11
N LEU A 400 60.51 9.53 -0.98
CA LEU A 400 61.08 9.79 0.34
C LEU A 400 60.36 8.95 1.40
N ASP A 401 61.19 8.11 2.03
CA ASP A 401 60.93 7.16 3.10
C ASP A 401 60.39 7.80 4.39
N LEU A 402 59.76 6.97 5.24
CA LEU A 402 60.31 6.69 6.58
C LEU A 402 59.61 5.52 7.27
N ASP A 403 60.45 4.82 8.03
CA ASP A 403 60.43 3.42 8.41
C ASP A 403 59.41 2.95 9.45
N VAL A 404 59.25 1.63 9.40
CA VAL A 404 58.60 0.71 10.32
C VAL A 404 59.49 0.41 11.54
N SER A 405 58.91 0.41 12.74
CA SER A 405 59.20 -0.55 13.82
C SER A 405 57.90 -0.65 14.64
N GLY A 406 57.28 -1.80 14.92
CA GLY A 406 57.81 -3.10 15.28
C GLY A 406 57.50 -3.31 16.77
N TYR A 407 56.38 -3.96 17.12
CA TYR A 407 56.19 -4.56 18.45
C TYR A 407 55.08 -5.63 18.45
N ASP A 408 55.44 -6.79 19.01
CA ASP A 408 54.71 -8.06 19.12
C ASP A 408 53.52 -8.05 20.10
N PRO A 409 52.62 -9.05 20.02
CA PRO A 409 51.48 -9.20 20.92
C PRO A 409 51.83 -10.05 22.16
N PRO A 410 51.03 -9.98 23.25
CA PRO A 410 51.05 -11.02 24.26
C PRO A 410 49.81 -11.92 24.16
N ASP A 411 50.11 -13.21 24.08
CA ASP A 411 49.27 -14.29 24.63
C ASP A 411 49.15 -14.13 26.14
N SER A 412 48.00 -14.48 26.71
CA SER A 412 47.88 -15.10 28.04
C SER A 412 46.44 -15.53 28.33
N SER A 413 46.29 -16.85 28.49
CA SER A 413 45.45 -17.57 29.48
C SER A 413 43.93 -17.58 29.34
#